data_AF-A0A182KBQ5-F1
#
_entry.id   AF-A0A182KBQ5-F1
#
_cell.length_a   1.000
_cell.length_b   1.000
_cell.length_c   1.000
_cell.angle_alpha   90.00
_cell.angle_beta   90.00
_cell.angle_gamma   90.00
#
_symmetry.space_group_name_H-M   'P 1'
#
loop_
_entity.id
_entity.type
_entity.pdbx_description
1 polymer ?
#
loop_
_entity_poly.entity_id
_entity_poly.type
_entity_poly.pdbx_seq_one_letter_code
_entity_poly.pdbx_strand_id
1 'polypeptide(L)' 'MLIAHHPVAIKSITKKSLAKSQSLLGKEIKILQELSALKHKNVVKLLACTEKDQNVFLVMELLVVDYNNVISIEF' A
#
# COMPACT_ATOMS: atom_id res chain seq x y z
N MET A 1 1.08 18.24 21.36
CA MET A 1 0.46 17.35 20.35
C MET A 1 1.34 16.11 20.30
N LEU A 2 0.90 14.98 20.87
CA LEU A 2 1.67 13.74 20.83
C LEU A 2 1.64 13.18 19.40
N ILE A 3 2.80 13.00 18.78
CA ILE A 3 2.91 12.31 17.49
C ILE A 3 2.72 10.82 17.78
N ALA A 4 1.59 10.27 17.36
CA ALA A 4 1.31 8.84 17.49
C ALA A 4 1.92 8.09 16.30
N HIS A 5 2.92 7.24 16.57
CA HIS A 5 3.50 6.34 15.58
C HIS A 5 2.62 5.09 15.46
N HIS A 6 1.96 4.94 14.32
CA HIS A 6 1.17 3.76 13.99
C HIS A 6 1.95 2.88 13.02
N PRO A 7 1.98 1.55 13.21
CA PRO A 7 2.61 0.64 12.27
C PRO A 7 1.85 0.63 10.94
N VAL A 8 2.59 0.40 9.84
CA VAL A 8 2.08 0.41 8.47
C VAL A 8 2.68 -0.73 7.66
N ALA A 9 1.99 -1.17 6.61
CA ALA A 9 2.55 -2.05 5.59
C ALA A 9 3.10 -1.23 4.43
N ILE A 10 4.29 -1.58 3.92
CA ILE A 10 4.94 -0.89 2.79
C ILE A 10 5.20 -1.90 1.67
N LYS A 11 4.51 -1.75 0.53
CA LYS A 11 4.81 -2.49 -0.70
C LYS A 11 5.81 -1.68 -1.52
N SER A 12 7.04 -2.16 -1.63
CA SER A 12 8.10 -1.56 -2.43
C SER A 12 8.15 -2.21 -3.82
N ILE A 13 8.07 -1.41 -4.87
CA ILE A 13 8.03 -1.89 -6.25
C ILE A 13 9.14 -1.21 -7.05
N THR A 14 10.03 -1.98 -7.67
CA THR A 14 11.10 -1.40 -8.48
C THR A 14 10.55 -0.77 -9.77
N LYS A 15 11.10 0.36 -10.20
CA LYS A 15 10.73 0.99 -11.48
C LYS A 15 11.04 0.08 -12.67
N LYS A 16 12.08 -0.76 -12.55
CA LYS A 16 12.42 -1.77 -13.55
C LYS A 16 11.27 -2.78 -13.75
N SER A 17 10.62 -3.23 -12.68
CA SER A 17 9.45 -4.13 -12.79
C SER A 17 8.21 -3.44 -13.35
N LEU A 18 8.14 -2.10 -13.28
CA LEU A 18 7.00 -1.31 -13.77
C LEU A 18 7.08 -0.95 -15.25
N ALA A 19 8.23 -1.08 -15.90
CA ALA A 19 8.42 -0.66 -17.29
C ALA A 19 7.39 -1.28 -18.26
N LYS A 20 6.86 -2.48 -17.95
CA LYS A 20 5.82 -3.17 -18.75
C LYS A 20 4.40 -3.06 -18.16
N SER A 21 4.24 -2.54 -16.94
CA SER A 21 2.99 -2.59 -16.16
C SER A 21 2.62 -1.25 -15.52
N GLN A 22 3.25 -0.14 -15.92
CA GLN A 22 3.02 1.18 -15.35
C GLN A 22 1.54 1.61 -15.39
N SER A 23 0.83 1.31 -16.49
CA SER A 23 -0.59 1.60 -16.61
C SER A 23 -1.47 0.74 -15.68
N LEU A 24 -1.03 -0.47 -15.35
CA LEU A 24 -1.72 -1.36 -14.41
C LEU A 24 -1.54 -0.88 -12.98
N LEU A 25 -0.34 -0.43 -12.61
CA LEU A 25 -0.09 0.16 -11.28
C LEU A 25 -0.97 1.39 -11.05
N GLY A 26 -1.09 2.26 -12.06
CA GLY A 26 -1.98 3.43 -11.97
C GLY A 26 -3.44 3.04 -11.71
N LYS A 27 -3.90 1.94 -12.31
CA LYS A 27 -5.25 1.41 -12.06
C LYS A 27 -5.38 0.82 -10.65
N GLU A 28 -4.39 0.05 -10.19
CA GLU A 28 -4.34 -0.52 -8.83
C GLU A 28 -4.42 0.59 -7.76
N ILE A 29 -3.61 1.65 -7.90
CA ILE A 29 -3.63 2.80 -6.99
C ILE A 29 -5.00 3.48 -6.99
N LYS A 30 -5.58 3.74 -8.18
CA LYS A 30 -6.88 4.39 -8.29
C LYS A 30 -7.99 3.56 -7.64
N ILE A 31 -8.02 2.24 -7.88
CA ILE A 31 -8.98 1.33 -7.25
C ILE A 31 -8.82 1.35 -5.72
N LEU A 32 -7.59 1.25 -5.22
CA LEU A 32 -7.32 1.29 -3.77
C LEU A 32 -7.77 2.62 -3.14
N GLN A 33 -7.57 3.75 -3.82
CA GLN A 33 -8.04 5.06 -3.36
C GLN A 33 -9.56 5.15 -3.32
N GLU A 34 -10.25 4.66 -4.36
CA GLU A 34 -11.71 4.64 -4.41
C GLU A 34 -12.32 3.72 -3.35
N LEU A 35 -11.77 2.51 -3.18
CA LEU A 35 -12.23 1.57 -2.16
C LEU A 35 -11.93 2.04 -0.73
N SER A 36 -10.84 2.78 -0.53
CA SER A 36 -10.50 3.40 0.76
C SER A 36 -11.60 4.34 1.26
N ALA A 37 -12.35 4.98 0.36
CA ALA A 37 -13.47 5.85 0.73
C ALA A 37 -14.66 5.07 1.34
N LEU A 38 -14.79 3.77 1.03
CA LEU A 38 -15.86 2.90 1.55
C LEU A 38 -15.61 2.44 3.00
N LYS A 39 -14.39 2.61 3.53
CA LYS A 39 -13.99 2.22 4.91
C LYS A 39 -14.37 0.77 5.27
N HIS A 40 -14.19 -0.15 4.33
CA HIS A 40 -14.58 -1.55 4.53
C HIS A 40 -13.49 -2.34 5.27
N LYS A 41 -13.87 -3.08 6.33
CA LYS A 41 -12.93 -3.81 7.21
C LYS A 41 -12.02 -4.85 6.54
N ASN A 42 -12.40 -5.34 5.37
CA ASN A 42 -11.62 -6.34 4.61
C ASN A 42 -10.81 -5.72 3.46
N VAL A 43 -10.78 -4.39 3.35
CA VAL A 43 -10.02 -3.69 2.32
C VAL A 43 -9.04 -2.77 3.01
N VAL A 44 -7.76 -2.92 2.69
CA VAL A 44 -6.72 -2.04 3.23
C VAL A 44 -6.83 -0.65 2.65
N LYS A 45 -6.65 0.35 3.51
CA LYS A 45 -6.56 1.73 3.07
C LYS A 45 -5.18 2.04 2.54
N LEU A 46 -5.12 2.70 1.38
CA LEU A 46 -3.89 3.35 0.91
C LEU A 46 -3.73 4.68 1.65
N LEU A 47 -2.64 4.81 2.41
CA LEU A 47 -2.33 6.00 3.21
C LEU A 47 -1.50 7.00 2.40
N ALA A 48 -0.53 6.50 1.62
CA ALA A 48 0.30 7.31 0.75
C ALA A 48 0.87 6.48 -0.41
N CYS A 49 1.18 7.15 -1.51
CA CYS A 49 1.97 6.62 -2.60
C CYS A 49 3.14 7.59 -2.82
N THR A 50 4.37 7.11 -2.69
CA THR A 50 5.56 7.93 -2.86
C THR A 50 6.59 7.23 -3.74
N GLU A 51 7.38 8.01 -4.45
CA GLU A 51 8.45 7.53 -5.31
C GLU A 51 9.79 8.01 -4.74
N LYS A 52 10.77 7.11 -4.64
CA LYS A 52 12.13 7.46 -4.23
C LYS A 52 13.13 6.53 -4.90
N ASP A 53 14.21 7.10 -5.40
CA ASP A 53 15.29 6.38 -6.08
C ASP A 53 14.76 5.53 -7.26
N GLN A 54 14.89 4.21 -7.18
CA GLN A 54 14.43 3.25 -8.20
C GLN A 54 13.16 2.50 -7.77
N ASN A 55 12.43 3.01 -6.79
CA ASN A 55 11.24 2.34 -6.25
C ASN A 55 10.02 3.28 -6.15
N VAL A 56 8.85 2.68 -6.29
CA VAL A 56 7.55 3.21 -5.88
C VAL A 56 7.14 2.49 -4.61
N PHE A 57 6.66 3.24 -3.62
CA PHE A 57 6.24 2.72 -2.33
C PHE A 57 4.75 3.00 -2.13
N LEU A 58 3.98 1.94 -1.88
CA LEU A 58 2.60 2.04 -1.43
C LEU A 58 2.57 1.83 0.09
N VAL A 59 2.20 2.87 0.83
CA VAL A 59 2.05 2.84 2.28
C VAL A 59 0.59 2.57 2.60
N MET A 60 0.32 1.49 3.33
CA MET A 60 -1.02 1.00 3.62
C MET A 60 -1.22 0.75 5.11
N GLU A 61 -2.48 0.70 5.55
CA GLU A 61 -2.81 0.22 6.90
C GLU A 61 -2.27 -1.21 7.11
N LEU A 62 -1.70 -1.46 8.29
CA LEU A 62 -1.24 -2.79 8.67
C LEU A 62 -2.44 -3.64 9.09
N LEU A 63 -2.67 -4.78 8.41
CA LEU A 63 -3.60 -5.81 8.87
C LEU A 63 -2.84 -6.86 9.66
N VAL A 64 -3.25 -7.04 10.92
CA VAL A 64 -2.76 -8.11 11.80
C VAL A 64 -3.89 -9.14 11.92
N VAL A 65 -3.74 -10.28 11.25
CA VAL A 65 -4.68 -11.41 11.35
C VAL A 65 -4.34 -12.27 12.56
N ASP A 66 -3.05 -12.37 12.91
CA ASP A 66 -2.54 -12.93 14.16
C ASP A 66 -1.18 -12.27 14.54
N TYR A 67 -0.74 -12.39 15.80
CA TYR A 67 0.50 -11.76 16.30
C TYR A 67 1.80 -12.30 15.67
N ASN A 68 1.72 -13.34 14.83
CA ASN A 68 2.88 -14.03 14.25
C ASN A 68 2.94 -13.94 12.72
N ASN A 69 1.93 -13.40 12.05
CA ASN A 69 1.87 -13.20 10.60
C ASN A 69 1.68 -11.73 10.25
N VAL A 70 2.80 -11.05 9.96
CA VAL A 70 2.75 -9.89 9.08
C VAL A 70 2.48 -10.44 7.68
N ILE A 71 1.23 -10.30 7.22
CA ILE A 71 0.89 -10.67 5.85
C ILE A 71 1.64 -9.70 4.93
N SER A 72 2.60 -10.21 4.15
CA SER A 72 2.99 -9.56 2.91
C SER A 72 1.70 -9.35 2.11
N ILE A 73 1.29 -8.09 1.94
CA ILE A 73 0.15 -7.75 1.08
C ILE A 73 0.62 -7.98 -0.36
N GLU A 74 0.62 -9.26 -0.75
CA GLU A 74 0.77 -9.71 -2.12
C GLU A 74 -0.62 -9.61 -2.75
N PHE A 75 -0.75 -8.71 -3.72
CA PHE A 75 -1.84 -8.71 -4.70
C PHE A 75 -1.30 -9.36 -5.96
#